data_AF-I2QNA6-F1
#
_entry.id   AF-I2QNA6-F1
#
_cell.length_a   1.000
_cell.length_b   1.000
_cell.length_c   1.000
_cell.angle_alpha   90.00
_cell.angle_beta   90.00
_cell.angle_gamma   90.00
#
_symmetry.space_group_name_H-M   'P 1'
#
loop_
_entity.id
_entity.type
_entity.pdbx_description
1 polymer ?
#
loop_
_entity_poly.entity_id
_entity_poly.type
_entity_poly.pdbx_seq_one_letter_code
_entity_poly.pdbx_strand_id
1 'polypeptide(L)'
;MNDDEAKHYIAEHVKVPRLHVTIAKGFILKNFHPTTSELINRFLQSVEAKMPQKLVLHPSVDPVPTLDAVVSAISWQLAACEAIWGLIANAAAFPASTNMYGALGSLQWTTVVPGSGGNSSGFSLEEYSIQVPDKLALPKSTNPDVDLPLTDPDFYLKELNLPGLVPAVETALREAVQCIRHGLYLACLAMLGRASEAAWIETGLALASVVPAGSSIDGTKIGDQLQDPFVGIGRKIKIVLDSYSHQEVFGGITKASGVKLQDLRNCVVWADCVRESRNSIHYGAEPAMSNSYEKVSTLLIGAVPHIRLLAALTEAARKNS
;
A
#
# COMPACT_ATOMS: atom_id res chain seq x y z
N MET A 1 6.89 -27.33 -28.31
CA MET A 1 6.88 -27.45 -26.84
C MET A 1 6.17 -28.74 -26.47
N ASN A 2 6.77 -29.57 -25.61
CA ASN A 2 6.13 -30.75 -25.04
C ASN A 2 5.41 -30.42 -23.72
N ASP A 3 4.81 -31.41 -23.08
CA ASP A 3 4.01 -31.25 -21.88
C ASP A 3 4.84 -30.94 -20.62
N ASP A 4 6.03 -31.51 -20.49
CA ASP A 4 6.96 -31.21 -19.39
C ASP A 4 7.52 -29.77 -19.48
N GLU A 5 7.86 -29.32 -20.69
CA GLU A 5 8.28 -27.93 -20.96
C GLU A 5 7.16 -26.93 -20.63
N ALA A 6 5.91 -27.27 -20.97
CA ALA A 6 4.75 -26.44 -20.65
C ALA A 6 4.50 -26.33 -19.15
N LYS A 7 4.61 -27.44 -18.40
CA LYS A 7 4.52 -27.43 -16.93
C LYS A 7 5.63 -26.59 -16.31
N HIS A 8 6.87 -26.76 -16.78
CA HIS A 8 8.01 -25.99 -16.30
C HIS A 8 7.82 -24.49 -16.56
N TYR A 9 7.33 -24.12 -17.75
CA TYR A 9 6.99 -22.74 -18.09
C TYR A 9 5.98 -22.14 -17.10
N ILE A 10 4.86 -22.85 -16.82
CA ILE A 10 3.86 -22.38 -15.86
C ILE A 10 4.50 -22.19 -14.48
N ALA A 11 5.30 -23.14 -14.01
CA ALA A 11 5.94 -23.07 -12.70
C ALA A 11 6.92 -21.90 -12.55
N GLU A 12 7.71 -21.57 -13.57
CA GLU A 12 8.65 -20.45 -13.52
C GLU A 12 7.97 -19.07 -13.60
N HIS A 13 6.81 -19.00 -14.26
CA HIS A 13 6.17 -17.73 -14.59
C HIS A 13 5.00 -17.36 -13.68
N VAL A 14 4.38 -18.33 -12.99
CA VAL A 14 3.36 -18.04 -11.97
C VAL A 14 4.01 -17.28 -10.81
N LYS A 15 3.62 -16.01 -10.69
CA LYS A 15 4.02 -15.11 -9.61
C LYS A 15 2.80 -14.39 -9.08
N VAL A 16 2.79 -14.08 -7.79
CA VAL A 16 1.71 -13.31 -7.15
C VAL A 16 2.28 -11.98 -6.66
N PRO A 17 2.32 -10.93 -7.50
CA PRO A 17 2.76 -9.61 -7.06
C PRO A 17 1.83 -9.07 -5.97
N ARG A 18 2.39 -8.37 -4.98
CA ARG A 18 1.59 -7.71 -3.93
C ARG A 18 0.51 -6.78 -4.49
N LEU A 19 0.82 -6.08 -5.58
CA LEU A 19 -0.15 -5.21 -6.26
C LEU A 19 -1.41 -5.98 -6.69
N HIS A 20 -1.29 -7.22 -7.17
CA HIS A 20 -2.45 -8.02 -7.57
C HIS A 20 -3.33 -8.35 -6.36
N VAL A 21 -2.70 -8.70 -5.22
CA VAL A 21 -3.40 -8.97 -3.96
C VAL A 21 -4.14 -7.70 -3.49
N THR A 22 -3.50 -6.54 -3.52
CA THR A 22 -4.12 -5.25 -3.17
C THR A 22 -5.31 -4.92 -4.07
N ILE A 23 -5.17 -5.13 -5.39
CA ILE A 23 -6.28 -4.94 -6.35
C ILE A 23 -7.44 -5.89 -6.03
N ALA A 24 -7.15 -7.17 -5.77
CA ALA A 24 -8.15 -8.17 -5.41
C ALA A 24 -8.89 -7.81 -4.12
N LYS A 25 -8.19 -7.38 -3.06
CA LYS A 25 -8.81 -6.90 -1.81
C LYS A 25 -9.79 -5.76 -2.08
N GLY A 26 -9.36 -4.77 -2.88
CA GLY A 26 -10.18 -3.62 -3.24
C GLY A 26 -11.43 -4.02 -4.01
N PHE A 27 -11.29 -4.97 -4.94
CA PHE A 27 -12.42 -5.51 -5.68
C PHE A 27 -13.41 -6.25 -4.76
N ILE A 28 -12.91 -7.13 -3.89
CA ILE A 28 -13.72 -7.97 -3.00
C ILE A 28 -14.59 -7.13 -2.07
N LEU A 29 -14.02 -6.09 -1.45
CA LEU A 29 -14.78 -5.23 -0.55
C LEU A 29 -15.88 -4.45 -1.28
N LYS A 30 -15.61 -3.98 -2.51
CA LYS A 30 -16.57 -3.19 -3.30
C LYS A 30 -17.66 -4.03 -3.96
N ASN A 31 -17.33 -5.26 -4.36
CA ASN A 31 -18.21 -6.15 -5.13
C ASN A 31 -18.53 -7.42 -4.34
N PHE A 32 -18.69 -7.28 -3.03
CA PHE A 32 -18.80 -8.41 -2.11
C PHE A 32 -19.91 -9.38 -2.52
N HIS A 33 -19.61 -10.66 -2.42
CA HIS A 33 -20.55 -11.74 -2.61
C HIS A 33 -20.30 -12.82 -1.54
N PRO A 34 -21.34 -13.36 -0.89
CA PRO A 34 -21.18 -14.30 0.22
C PRO A 34 -20.61 -15.65 -0.21
N THR A 35 -20.79 -16.04 -1.48
CA THR A 35 -20.20 -17.26 -2.05
C THR A 35 -18.83 -16.94 -2.65
N THR A 36 -17.79 -17.61 -2.17
CA THR A 36 -16.39 -17.34 -2.52
C THR A 36 -16.06 -17.66 -3.97
N SER A 37 -16.57 -18.77 -4.51
CA SER A 37 -16.35 -19.15 -5.91
C SER A 37 -16.89 -18.10 -6.88
N GLU A 38 -18.11 -17.62 -6.64
CA GLU A 38 -18.73 -16.55 -7.42
C GLU A 38 -17.95 -15.23 -7.31
N LEU A 39 -17.46 -14.90 -6.11
CA LEU A 39 -16.66 -13.70 -5.88
C LEU A 39 -15.32 -13.75 -6.64
N ILE A 40 -14.61 -14.88 -6.60
CA ILE A 40 -13.36 -15.09 -7.34
C ILE A 40 -13.63 -15.04 -8.84
N ASN A 41 -14.69 -15.69 -9.33
CA ASN A 41 -15.04 -15.67 -10.75
C ASN A 41 -15.33 -14.25 -11.26
N ARG A 42 -16.08 -13.45 -10.50
CA ARG A 42 -16.33 -12.04 -10.82
C ARG A 42 -15.04 -11.22 -10.82
N PHE A 43 -14.15 -11.48 -9.87
CA PHE A 43 -12.86 -10.82 -9.82
C PHE A 43 -12.03 -11.13 -11.07
N LEU A 44 -11.85 -12.41 -11.41
CA LEU A 44 -11.10 -12.85 -12.59
C LEU A 44 -11.67 -12.27 -13.88
N GLN A 45 -13.00 -12.15 -13.99
CA GLN A 45 -13.65 -11.48 -15.12
C GLN A 45 -13.29 -9.99 -15.20
N SER A 46 -13.21 -9.29 -14.06
CA SER A 46 -12.91 -7.84 -14.03
C SER A 46 -11.47 -7.49 -14.40
N VAL A 47 -10.53 -8.43 -14.22
CA VAL A 47 -9.12 -8.28 -14.62
C VAL A 47 -8.81 -9.00 -15.95
N GLU A 48 -9.84 -9.45 -16.66
CA GLU A 48 -9.74 -10.18 -17.94
C GLU A 48 -8.87 -11.46 -17.88
N ALA A 49 -8.69 -12.04 -16.70
CA ALA A 49 -7.84 -13.20 -16.46
C ALA A 49 -8.65 -14.51 -16.53
N LYS A 50 -9.07 -14.89 -17.73
CA LYS A 50 -9.86 -16.11 -17.97
C LYS A 50 -8.96 -17.32 -18.20
N MET A 51 -9.19 -18.39 -17.45
CA MET A 51 -8.54 -19.68 -17.68
C MET A 51 -8.93 -20.24 -19.05
N PRO A 52 -7.96 -20.54 -19.95
CA PRO A 52 -8.26 -21.21 -21.21
C PRO A 52 -8.87 -22.59 -20.98
N GLN A 53 -9.81 -23.00 -21.82
CA GLN A 53 -10.43 -24.33 -21.73
C GLN A 53 -9.47 -25.46 -22.09
N LYS A 54 -8.52 -25.18 -23.00
CA LYS A 54 -7.63 -26.18 -23.57
C LYS A 54 -6.33 -25.54 -24.05
N LEU A 55 -5.21 -26.17 -23.72
CA LEU A 55 -3.89 -25.83 -24.23
C LEU A 55 -3.53 -26.71 -25.44
N VAL A 56 -3.04 -26.12 -26.53
CA VAL A 56 -2.62 -26.87 -27.72
C VAL A 56 -1.08 -26.91 -27.77
N LEU A 57 -0.53 -28.11 -27.58
CA LEU A 57 0.91 -28.39 -27.58
C LEU A 57 1.29 -29.13 -28.87
N HIS A 58 1.17 -28.45 -30.01
CA HIS A 58 1.51 -29.01 -31.32
C HIS A 58 2.62 -28.19 -31.98
N PRO A 59 3.60 -28.78 -32.71
CA PRO A 59 4.70 -28.03 -33.33
C PRO A 59 4.27 -26.91 -34.29
N SER A 60 3.05 -26.99 -34.85
CA SER A 60 2.50 -25.98 -35.76
C SER A 60 1.77 -24.83 -35.05
N VAL A 61 1.70 -24.84 -33.73
CA VAL A 61 0.99 -23.84 -32.92
C VAL A 61 2.00 -23.28 -31.92
N ASP A 62 2.07 -21.96 -31.82
CA ASP A 62 2.81 -21.32 -30.73
C ASP A 62 1.98 -21.42 -29.44
N PRO A 63 2.42 -22.20 -28.42
CA PRO A 63 1.65 -22.37 -27.20
C PRO A 63 1.84 -21.18 -26.24
N VAL A 64 2.86 -20.32 -26.43
CA VAL A 64 3.27 -19.30 -25.46
C VAL A 64 2.14 -18.32 -25.12
N PRO A 65 1.38 -17.75 -26.07
CA PRO A 65 0.28 -16.84 -25.72
C PRO A 65 -0.81 -17.50 -24.87
N THR A 66 -1.07 -18.79 -25.08
CA THR A 66 -2.06 -19.54 -24.29
C THR A 66 -1.50 -19.87 -22.91
N LEU A 67 -0.20 -20.19 -22.82
CA LEU A 67 0.50 -20.38 -21.55
C LEU A 67 0.53 -19.11 -20.71
N ASP A 68 0.76 -17.95 -21.32
CA ASP A 68 0.72 -16.66 -20.63
C ASP A 68 -0.68 -16.35 -20.08
N ALA A 69 -1.74 -16.71 -20.83
CA ALA A 69 -3.11 -16.60 -20.34
C ALA A 69 -3.38 -17.54 -19.16
N VAL A 70 -2.87 -18.78 -19.20
CA VAL A 70 -2.94 -19.73 -18.06
C VAL A 70 -2.21 -19.15 -16.85
N VAL A 71 -0.96 -18.71 -17.02
CA VAL A 71 -0.13 -18.13 -15.96
C VAL A 71 -0.84 -16.92 -15.34
N SER A 72 -1.35 -16.01 -16.16
CA SER A 72 -2.10 -14.84 -15.71
C SER A 72 -3.33 -15.24 -14.89
N ALA A 73 -4.14 -16.19 -15.38
CA ALA A 73 -5.32 -16.69 -14.68
C ALA A 73 -4.95 -17.30 -13.31
N ILE A 74 -3.94 -18.16 -13.25
CA ILE A 74 -3.45 -18.76 -11.99
C ILE A 74 -2.97 -17.67 -11.02
N SER A 75 -2.12 -16.75 -11.49
CA SER A 75 -1.57 -15.65 -10.70
C SER A 75 -2.65 -14.76 -10.07
N TRP A 76 -3.64 -14.35 -10.86
CA TRP A 76 -4.75 -13.52 -10.36
C TRP A 76 -5.66 -14.29 -9.41
N GLN A 77 -5.86 -15.58 -9.65
CA GLN A 77 -6.66 -16.41 -8.79
C GLN A 77 -6.00 -16.63 -7.43
N LEU A 78 -4.69 -16.92 -7.41
CA LEU A 78 -3.89 -16.95 -6.20
C LEU A 78 -3.95 -15.62 -5.46
N ALA A 79 -3.83 -14.50 -6.17
CA ALA A 79 -3.94 -13.16 -5.58
C ALA A 79 -5.31 -12.93 -4.91
N ALA A 80 -6.39 -13.46 -5.50
CA ALA A 80 -7.72 -13.40 -4.91
C ALA A 80 -7.81 -14.25 -3.63
N CYS A 81 -7.24 -15.45 -3.63
CA CYS A 81 -7.19 -16.30 -2.44
C CYS A 81 -6.37 -15.67 -1.31
N GLU A 82 -5.18 -15.13 -1.62
CA GLU A 82 -4.37 -14.37 -0.66
C GLU A 82 -5.10 -13.12 -0.15
N ALA A 83 -5.84 -12.42 -1.01
CA ALA A 83 -6.65 -11.28 -0.62
C ALA A 83 -7.75 -11.67 0.37
N ILE A 84 -8.45 -12.79 0.15
CA ILE A 84 -9.47 -13.30 1.08
C ILE A 84 -8.85 -13.56 2.45
N TRP A 85 -7.75 -14.31 2.52
CA TRP A 85 -7.07 -14.57 3.79
C TRP A 85 -6.53 -13.29 4.44
N GLY A 86 -6.00 -12.38 3.64
CA GLY A 86 -5.59 -11.06 4.08
C GLY A 86 -6.74 -10.29 4.72
N LEU A 87 -7.92 -10.25 4.08
CA LEU A 87 -9.12 -9.59 4.61
C LEU A 87 -9.64 -10.27 5.89
N ILE A 88 -9.59 -11.60 5.96
CA ILE A 88 -9.97 -12.36 7.16
C ILE A 88 -9.03 -12.06 8.34
N ALA A 89 -7.72 -12.15 8.13
CA ALA A 89 -6.70 -11.81 9.13
C ALA A 89 -6.85 -10.37 9.63
N ASN A 90 -7.38 -9.51 8.75
CA ASN A 90 -7.60 -8.11 8.98
C ASN A 90 -8.96 -7.77 9.62
N ALA A 91 -9.78 -8.77 9.94
CA ALA A 91 -11.16 -8.63 10.41
C ALA A 91 -12.05 -7.76 9.50
N ALA A 92 -11.67 -7.64 8.22
CA ALA A 92 -12.45 -6.97 7.18
C ALA A 92 -13.44 -7.93 6.49
N ALA A 93 -13.24 -9.24 6.66
CA ALA A 93 -14.16 -10.30 6.30
C ALA A 93 -14.08 -11.42 7.35
N PHE A 94 -15.08 -12.30 7.38
CA PHE A 94 -15.10 -13.48 8.25
C PHE A 94 -15.44 -14.73 7.44
N PRO A 95 -14.86 -15.89 7.79
CA PRO A 95 -15.35 -17.17 7.29
C PRO A 95 -16.79 -17.36 7.78
N ALA A 96 -17.71 -17.58 6.84
CA ALA A 96 -19.13 -17.86 7.11
C ALA A 96 -19.48 -19.34 6.91
N SER A 97 -18.47 -20.18 6.64
CA SER A 97 -18.59 -21.63 6.52
C SER A 97 -17.34 -22.33 7.05
N THR A 98 -17.51 -23.59 7.44
CA THR A 98 -16.41 -24.52 7.72
C THR A 98 -15.90 -25.24 6.47
N ASN A 99 -16.71 -25.26 5.41
CA ASN A 99 -16.30 -25.81 4.11
C ASN A 99 -15.24 -24.90 3.47
N MET A 100 -14.30 -25.54 2.79
CA MET A 100 -13.24 -24.89 2.03
C MET A 100 -13.49 -25.05 0.54
N TYR A 101 -13.15 -24.01 -0.21
CA TYR A 101 -13.14 -23.96 -1.66
C TYR A 101 -11.69 -23.97 -2.15
N GLY A 102 -11.37 -24.96 -2.98
CA GLY A 102 -10.14 -25.02 -3.76
C GLY A 102 -10.42 -24.50 -5.16
N ALA A 103 -9.81 -23.39 -5.51
CA ALA A 103 -10.23 -22.64 -6.68
C ALA A 103 -9.70 -23.26 -8.01
N LEU A 104 -8.59 -24.02 -7.98
CA LEU A 104 -7.95 -24.56 -9.17
C LEU A 104 -8.20 -26.06 -9.32
N GLY A 105 -8.55 -26.47 -10.55
CA GLY A 105 -8.79 -27.85 -10.93
C GLY A 105 -7.69 -28.39 -11.85
N SER A 106 -8.09 -28.98 -12.98
CA SER A 106 -7.16 -29.47 -14.01
C SER A 106 -7.20 -28.62 -15.28
N LEU A 107 -6.05 -28.43 -15.92
CA LEU A 107 -5.95 -27.81 -17.25
C LEU A 107 -5.81 -28.89 -18.31
N GLN A 108 -6.75 -28.94 -19.25
CA GLN A 108 -6.69 -29.90 -20.35
C GLN A 108 -5.69 -29.44 -21.42
N TRP A 109 -4.92 -30.36 -21.97
CA TRP A 109 -4.03 -30.11 -23.10
C TRP A 109 -4.18 -31.15 -24.20
N THR A 110 -3.78 -30.80 -25.42
CA THR A 110 -3.79 -31.70 -26.58
C THR A 110 -2.64 -31.42 -27.53
N THR A 111 -2.18 -32.46 -28.21
CA THR A 111 -1.36 -32.31 -29.42
C THR A 111 -2.19 -32.45 -30.71
N VAL A 112 -3.51 -32.69 -30.59
CA VAL A 112 -4.40 -32.92 -31.74
C VAL A 112 -4.75 -31.60 -32.43
N VAL A 113 -4.42 -31.50 -33.71
CA VAL A 113 -4.81 -30.43 -34.63
C VAL A 113 -5.53 -31.02 -35.86
N PRO A 114 -6.37 -30.26 -36.59
CA PRO A 114 -7.07 -30.77 -37.77
C PRO A 114 -6.12 -31.45 -38.76
N GLY A 115 -6.37 -32.72 -39.10
CA GLY A 115 -5.56 -33.50 -40.03
C GLY A 115 -4.36 -34.24 -39.41
N SER A 116 -4.16 -34.18 -38.10
CA SER A 116 -3.10 -34.92 -37.39
C SER A 116 -3.66 -35.85 -36.32
N GLY A 117 -3.04 -37.01 -36.13
CA GLY A 117 -3.18 -37.80 -34.91
C GLY A 117 -2.50 -37.11 -33.72
N GLY A 118 -2.84 -37.49 -32.49
CA GLY A 118 -2.21 -36.91 -31.30
C GLY A 118 -2.78 -37.47 -29.99
N ASN A 119 -2.26 -36.95 -28.89
CA ASN A 119 -2.64 -37.30 -27.53
C ASN A 119 -3.38 -36.13 -26.87
N SER A 120 -4.22 -36.43 -25.89
CA SER A 120 -4.82 -35.43 -25.01
C SER A 120 -4.74 -35.93 -23.57
N SER A 121 -4.47 -35.01 -22.64
CA SER A 121 -4.40 -35.31 -21.21
C SER A 121 -4.68 -34.03 -20.41
N GLY A 122 -4.53 -34.10 -19.08
CA GLY A 122 -4.68 -32.96 -18.18
C GLY A 122 -3.45 -32.72 -17.32
N PHE A 123 -3.19 -31.46 -17.01
CA PHE A 123 -2.32 -31.06 -15.91
C PHE A 123 -3.16 -30.95 -14.65
N SER A 124 -2.71 -31.58 -13.57
CA SER A 124 -3.16 -31.17 -12.23
C SER A 124 -2.55 -29.82 -11.93
N LEU A 125 -3.33 -28.92 -11.32
CA LEU A 125 -2.86 -27.63 -10.82
C LEU A 125 -3.05 -27.52 -9.30
N GLU A 126 -3.09 -28.67 -8.61
CA GLU A 126 -3.28 -28.75 -7.17
C GLU A 126 -2.22 -27.97 -6.39
N GLU A 127 -0.98 -27.91 -6.90
CA GLU A 127 0.13 -27.14 -6.31
C GLU A 127 -0.14 -25.63 -6.28
N TYR A 128 -1.04 -25.14 -7.13
CA TYR A 128 -1.46 -23.75 -7.16
C TYR A 128 -2.78 -23.51 -6.40
N SER A 129 -3.36 -24.54 -5.78
CA SER A 129 -4.63 -24.40 -5.08
C SER A 129 -4.44 -23.94 -3.64
N ILE A 130 -4.69 -22.66 -3.37
CA ILE A 130 -4.87 -22.14 -2.00
C ILE A 130 -6.33 -22.34 -1.58
N GLN A 131 -6.54 -23.10 -0.51
CA GLN A 131 -7.85 -23.30 0.09
C GLN A 131 -8.32 -22.02 0.78
N VAL A 132 -9.56 -21.61 0.52
CA VAL A 132 -10.24 -20.47 1.17
C VAL A 132 -11.62 -20.91 1.68
N PRO A 133 -12.25 -20.23 2.64
CA PRO A 133 -13.60 -20.57 3.06
C PRO A 133 -14.58 -20.50 1.88
N ASP A 134 -15.52 -21.45 1.76
CA ASP A 134 -16.54 -21.48 0.69
C ASP A 134 -17.51 -20.30 0.78
N LYS A 135 -17.77 -19.81 2.01
CA LYS A 135 -18.57 -18.62 2.26
C LYS A 135 -17.84 -17.59 3.09
N LEU A 136 -18.10 -16.34 2.77
CA LEU A 136 -17.61 -15.17 3.49
C LEU A 136 -18.78 -14.35 4.05
N ALA A 137 -18.51 -13.61 5.10
CA ALA A 137 -19.36 -12.55 5.62
C ALA A 137 -18.54 -11.28 5.81
N LEU A 138 -19.17 -10.12 5.62
CA LEU A 138 -18.58 -8.86 6.05
C LEU A 138 -18.98 -8.56 7.50
N PRO A 139 -18.13 -7.88 8.27
CA PRO A 139 -18.52 -7.30 9.55
C PRO A 139 -19.77 -6.43 9.41
N LYS A 140 -20.66 -6.47 10.42
CA LYS A 140 -21.84 -5.59 10.44
C LYS A 140 -21.48 -4.10 10.53
N SER A 141 -20.26 -3.78 10.95
CA SER A 141 -19.70 -2.42 10.97
C SER A 141 -19.21 -1.96 9.59
N THR A 142 -19.06 -2.87 8.62
CA THR A 142 -18.64 -2.54 7.25
C THR A 142 -19.89 -2.20 6.45
N ASN A 143 -20.21 -0.91 6.38
CA ASN A 143 -21.15 -0.42 5.38
C ASN A 143 -20.38 -0.30 4.06
N PRO A 144 -20.81 -0.95 2.95
CA PRO A 144 -20.12 -0.91 1.66
C PRO A 144 -19.94 0.52 1.09
N ASP A 145 -20.67 1.50 1.59
CA ASP A 145 -20.55 2.92 1.20
C ASP A 145 -19.48 3.70 1.99
N VAL A 146 -18.74 3.05 2.90
CA VAL A 146 -17.72 3.71 3.73
C VAL A 146 -16.35 3.13 3.40
N ASP A 147 -15.53 3.89 2.67
CA ASP A 147 -14.09 3.64 2.62
C ASP A 147 -13.56 3.71 4.06
N LEU A 148 -13.01 2.58 4.55
CA LEU A 148 -12.43 2.48 5.88
C LEU A 148 -10.90 2.45 5.76
N PRO A 149 -10.23 3.61 5.64
CA PRO A 149 -8.79 3.69 5.39
C PRO A 149 -7.95 2.86 6.36
N LEU A 150 -8.38 2.76 7.63
CA LEU A 150 -7.62 2.10 8.69
C LEU A 150 -7.78 0.57 8.73
N THR A 151 -8.59 -0.03 7.85
CA THR A 151 -8.81 -1.49 7.82
C THR A 151 -7.76 -2.25 7.03
N ASP A 152 -7.07 -1.60 6.09
CA ASP A 152 -5.93 -2.15 5.38
C ASP A 152 -4.86 -1.06 5.13
N PRO A 153 -3.58 -1.27 5.48
CA PRO A 153 -2.51 -0.32 5.22
C PRO A 153 -2.40 0.09 3.74
N ASP A 154 -2.74 -0.81 2.81
CA ASP A 154 -2.71 -0.49 1.39
C ASP A 154 -3.80 0.53 1.02
N PHE A 155 -4.99 0.44 1.61
CA PHE A 155 -6.04 1.44 1.37
C PHE A 155 -5.70 2.78 2.00
N TYR A 156 -5.16 2.79 3.21
CA TYR A 156 -4.64 3.99 3.84
C TYR A 156 -3.59 4.70 2.97
N LEU A 157 -2.64 3.95 2.41
CA LEU A 157 -1.62 4.52 1.53
C LEU A 157 -2.14 4.89 0.15
N LYS A 158 -3.09 4.13 -0.40
CA LYS A 158 -3.80 4.51 -1.62
C LYS A 158 -4.52 5.84 -1.43
N GLU A 159 -5.15 6.02 -0.27
CA GLU A 159 -5.78 7.28 0.11
C GLU A 159 -4.77 8.41 0.32
N LEU A 160 -3.51 8.15 0.65
CA LEU A 160 -2.46 9.17 0.60
C LEU A 160 -2.21 9.65 -0.83
N ASN A 161 -2.28 8.79 -1.85
CA ASN A 161 -2.11 9.16 -3.27
C ASN A 161 -0.89 10.09 -3.51
N LEU A 162 0.27 9.71 -2.97
CA LEU A 162 1.49 10.50 -3.05
C LEU A 162 2.54 9.79 -3.91
N PRO A 163 2.64 10.11 -5.22
CA PRO A 163 3.75 9.62 -6.04
C PRO A 163 5.07 10.16 -5.47
N GLY A 164 6.04 9.28 -5.25
CA GLY A 164 7.38 9.67 -4.78
C GLY A 164 7.52 9.88 -3.27
N LEU A 165 6.62 9.31 -2.46
CA LEU A 165 6.84 9.26 -1.01
C LEU A 165 8.17 8.57 -0.70
N VAL A 166 8.96 9.13 0.21
CA VAL A 166 10.25 8.53 0.58
C VAL A 166 9.99 7.17 1.22
N PRO A 167 10.70 6.09 0.83
CA PRO A 167 10.41 4.72 1.29
C PRO A 167 10.34 4.59 2.81
N ALA A 168 11.12 5.38 3.55
CA ALA A 168 11.10 5.41 5.01
C ALA A 168 9.77 5.92 5.58
N VAL A 169 9.18 6.96 4.98
CA VAL A 169 7.86 7.50 5.38
C VAL A 169 6.79 6.46 5.08
N GLU A 170 6.83 5.83 3.90
CA GLU A 170 5.84 4.83 3.51
C GLU A 170 5.86 3.63 4.47
N THR A 171 7.06 3.10 4.73
CA THR A 171 7.26 1.97 5.62
C THR A 171 6.72 2.27 7.02
N ALA A 172 7.08 3.44 7.58
CA ALA A 172 6.61 3.85 8.89
C ALA A 172 5.08 4.04 8.95
N LEU A 173 4.45 4.55 7.90
CA LEU A 173 2.99 4.66 7.82
C LEU A 173 2.30 3.28 7.74
N ARG A 174 2.85 2.33 6.97
CA ARG A 174 2.35 0.95 6.93
C ARG A 174 2.43 0.30 8.30
N GLU A 175 3.56 0.44 8.97
CA GLU A 175 3.77 -0.10 10.30
C GLU A 175 2.84 0.56 11.33
N ALA A 176 2.60 1.87 11.24
CA ALA A 176 1.62 2.56 12.09
C ALA A 176 0.21 1.95 11.95
N VAL A 177 -0.25 1.74 10.72
CA VAL A 177 -1.56 1.09 10.47
C VAL A 177 -1.58 -0.34 11.02
N GLN A 178 -0.49 -1.10 10.86
CA GLN A 178 -0.40 -2.44 11.44
C GLN A 178 -0.49 -2.41 12.98
N CYS A 179 0.20 -1.47 13.62
CA CYS A 179 0.15 -1.32 15.08
C CYS A 179 -1.26 -1.00 15.58
N ILE A 180 -1.97 -0.03 14.98
CA ILE A 180 -3.31 0.36 15.46
C ILE A 180 -4.32 -0.79 15.35
N ARG A 181 -4.21 -1.62 14.31
CA ARG A 181 -5.06 -2.80 14.10
C ARG A 181 -4.88 -3.87 15.16
N HIS A 182 -3.67 -4.02 15.68
CA HIS A 182 -3.36 -4.96 16.75
C HIS A 182 -3.55 -4.35 18.15
N GLY A 183 -4.17 -3.16 18.24
CA GLY A 183 -4.36 -2.46 19.52
C GLY A 183 -3.06 -1.91 20.13
N LEU A 184 -1.97 -1.86 19.37
CA LEU A 184 -0.66 -1.39 19.82
C LEU A 184 -0.53 0.13 19.63
N TYR A 185 -1.34 0.90 20.38
CA TYR A 185 -1.49 2.35 20.18
C TYR A 185 -0.18 3.14 20.36
N LEU A 186 0.64 2.79 21.35
CA LEU A 186 1.92 3.46 21.57
C LEU A 186 2.92 3.17 20.44
N ALA A 187 2.96 1.93 19.95
CA ALA A 187 3.80 1.56 18.81
C ALA A 187 3.32 2.25 17.52
N CYS A 188 2.00 2.38 17.33
CA CYS A 188 1.44 3.15 16.22
C CYS A 188 1.92 4.60 16.25
N LEU A 189 1.89 5.25 17.42
CA LEU A 189 2.37 6.62 17.59
C LEU A 189 3.88 6.76 17.40
N ALA A 190 4.67 5.74 17.79
CA ALA A 190 6.10 5.68 17.49
C ALA A 190 6.36 5.71 15.98
N MET A 191 5.63 4.86 15.24
CA MET A 191 5.77 4.77 13.78
C MET A 191 5.23 6.00 13.06
N LEU A 192 4.09 6.54 13.51
CA LEU A 192 3.55 7.80 12.99
C LEU A 192 4.49 8.98 13.26
N GLY A 193 5.09 9.04 14.44
CA GLY A 193 6.10 10.04 14.80
C GLY A 193 7.33 9.95 13.90
N ARG A 194 7.81 8.73 13.63
CA ARG A 194 8.92 8.47 12.69
C ARG A 194 8.57 8.92 11.26
N ALA A 195 7.37 8.60 10.78
CA ALA A 195 6.90 9.02 9.46
C ALA A 195 6.85 10.56 9.35
N SER A 196 6.29 11.22 10.37
CA SER A 196 6.24 12.69 10.47
C SER A 196 7.63 13.31 10.48
N GLU A 197 8.54 12.78 11.31
CA GLU A 197 9.94 13.24 11.37
C GLU A 197 10.63 13.18 10.01
N ALA A 198 10.56 12.02 9.36
CA ALA A 198 11.18 11.82 8.05
C ALA A 198 10.59 12.78 7.00
N ALA A 199 9.26 12.97 6.98
CA ALA A 199 8.61 13.90 6.05
C ALA A 199 9.08 15.36 6.26
N TRP A 200 9.22 15.79 7.52
CA TRP A 200 9.72 17.13 7.84
C TRP A 200 11.19 17.32 7.47
N ILE A 201 12.04 16.33 7.74
CA ILE A 201 13.47 16.38 7.38
C ILE A 201 13.62 16.46 5.87
N GLU A 202 12.94 15.59 5.12
CA GLU A 202 12.98 15.57 3.66
C GLU A 202 12.52 16.90 3.05
N THR A 203 11.44 17.46 3.57
CA THR A 203 10.94 18.77 3.16
C THR A 203 11.96 19.87 3.43
N GLY A 204 12.54 19.88 4.64
CA GLY A 204 13.54 20.86 5.03
C GLY A 204 14.82 20.78 4.21
N LEU A 205 15.30 19.57 3.88
CA LEU A 205 16.46 19.36 3.03
C LEU A 205 16.21 19.82 1.59
N ALA A 206 15.02 19.54 1.04
CA ALA A 206 14.64 20.04 -0.27
C ALA A 206 14.60 21.57 -0.30
N LEU A 207 14.01 22.22 0.72
CA LEU A 207 14.02 23.67 0.85
C LEU A 207 15.43 24.24 1.01
N ALA A 208 16.29 23.60 1.80
CA ALA A 208 17.68 24.02 1.99
C ALA A 208 18.48 24.01 0.68
N SER A 209 18.23 23.03 -0.20
CA SER A 209 18.97 22.86 -1.46
C SER A 209 18.73 23.97 -2.49
N VAL A 210 17.62 24.71 -2.37
CA VAL A 210 17.23 25.78 -3.30
C VAL A 210 17.49 27.18 -2.75
N VAL A 211 18.10 27.29 -1.57
CA VAL A 211 18.48 28.58 -0.99
C VAL A 211 19.65 29.17 -1.78
N PRO A 212 19.52 30.37 -2.39
CA PRO A 212 20.61 31.01 -3.11
C PRO A 212 21.76 31.40 -2.19
N ALA A 213 22.99 31.36 -2.72
CA ALA A 213 24.16 31.87 -2.01
C ALA A 213 23.99 33.38 -1.71
N GLY A 214 24.25 33.78 -0.46
CA GLY A 214 24.12 35.17 -0.01
C GLY A 214 22.69 35.62 0.32
N SER A 215 21.73 34.70 0.41
CA SER A 215 20.37 35.01 0.86
C SER A 215 20.31 35.35 2.36
N SER A 216 19.13 35.77 2.84
CA SER A 216 18.87 36.06 4.26
C SER A 216 19.03 34.84 5.19
N ILE A 217 19.05 33.64 4.62
CA ILE A 217 19.22 32.37 5.32
C ILE A 217 20.33 31.53 4.67
N ASP A 218 20.89 30.61 5.44
CA ASP A 218 21.96 29.72 5.01
C ASP A 218 21.44 28.30 4.81
N GLY A 219 21.31 27.88 3.55
CA GLY A 219 20.84 26.54 3.18
C GLY A 219 21.73 25.42 3.71
N THR A 220 23.06 25.59 3.71
CA THR A 220 23.99 24.59 4.24
C THR A 220 23.78 24.40 5.74
N LYS A 221 23.68 25.51 6.48
CA LYS A 221 23.41 25.47 7.92
C LYS A 221 22.07 24.83 8.26
N ILE A 222 21.03 25.09 7.46
CA ILE A 222 19.72 24.43 7.62
C ILE A 222 19.87 22.92 7.40
N GLY A 223 20.55 22.51 6.32
CA GLY A 223 20.81 21.11 6.02
C GLY A 223 21.54 20.37 7.15
N ASP A 224 22.63 20.95 7.65
CA ASP A 224 23.43 20.39 8.74
C ASP A 224 22.58 20.17 10.01
N GLN A 225 21.75 21.17 10.38
CA GLN A 225 20.90 21.06 11.58
C GLN A 225 19.79 20.01 11.44
N LEU A 226 19.29 19.76 10.22
CA LEU A 226 18.27 18.75 9.98
C LEU A 226 18.84 17.33 9.99
N GLN A 227 20.08 17.16 9.57
CA GLN A 227 20.78 15.87 9.56
C GLN A 227 21.41 15.52 10.92
N ASP A 228 21.58 16.50 11.81
CA ASP A 228 22.11 16.27 13.14
C ASP A 228 21.22 15.29 13.95
N PRO A 229 21.75 14.12 14.38
CA PRO A 229 21.01 13.13 15.17
C PRO A 229 20.71 13.59 16.60
N PHE A 230 21.41 14.60 17.11
CA PHE A 230 21.21 15.13 18.47
C PHE A 230 20.12 16.23 18.53
N VAL A 231 19.68 16.73 17.37
CA VAL A 231 18.59 17.69 17.29
C VAL A 231 17.25 16.95 17.34
N GLY A 232 16.47 17.19 18.39
CA GLY A 232 15.14 16.59 18.52
C GLY A 232 14.15 17.06 17.44
N ILE A 233 13.21 16.20 17.08
CA ILE A 233 12.18 16.43 16.05
C ILE A 233 11.50 17.81 16.16
N GLY A 234 11.10 18.25 17.36
CA GLY A 234 10.43 19.54 17.53
C GLY A 234 11.29 20.73 17.11
N ARG A 235 12.60 20.65 17.30
CA ARG A 235 13.55 21.67 16.84
C ARG A 235 13.71 21.62 15.31
N LYS A 236 13.76 20.42 14.72
CA LYS A 236 13.80 20.24 13.25
C LYS A 236 12.57 20.85 12.57
N ILE A 237 11.37 20.55 13.09
CA ILE A 237 10.12 21.15 12.60
C ILE A 237 10.18 22.68 12.67
N LYS A 238 10.63 23.24 13.79
CA LYS A 238 10.78 24.68 13.94
C LYS A 238 11.76 25.29 12.94
N ILE A 239 12.90 24.63 12.69
CA ILE A 239 13.88 25.09 11.68
C ILE A 239 13.22 25.16 10.30
N VAL A 240 12.47 24.15 9.90
CA VAL A 240 11.76 24.15 8.60
C VAL A 240 10.72 25.27 8.54
N LEU A 241 9.91 25.43 9.58
CA LEU A 241 8.89 26.48 9.64
C LEU A 241 9.50 27.89 9.60
N ASP A 242 10.53 28.13 10.42
CA ASP A 242 11.22 29.41 10.51
C ASP A 242 11.89 29.73 9.16
N SER A 243 12.55 28.74 8.54
CA SER A 243 13.13 28.89 7.20
C SER A 243 12.04 29.24 6.17
N TYR A 244 10.95 28.48 6.12
CA TYR A 244 9.86 28.73 5.17
C TYR A 244 9.16 30.07 5.39
N SER A 245 9.30 30.70 6.56
CA SER A 245 8.77 32.06 6.79
C SER A 245 9.45 33.15 5.96
N HIS A 246 10.66 32.88 5.44
CA HIS A 246 11.40 33.73 4.52
C HIS A 246 10.81 33.67 3.09
N GLN A 247 9.64 34.28 2.92
CA GLN A 247 8.90 34.28 1.65
C GLN A 247 9.60 35.06 0.53
N GLU A 248 10.57 35.91 0.86
CA GLU A 248 11.49 36.50 -0.11
C GLU A 248 12.37 35.45 -0.80
N VAL A 249 12.68 34.34 -0.13
CA VAL A 249 13.43 33.21 -0.68
C VAL A 249 12.47 32.18 -1.27
N PHE A 250 11.41 31.84 -0.54
CA PHE A 250 10.53 30.70 -0.87
C PHE A 250 9.22 31.07 -1.59
N GLY A 251 9.00 32.34 -1.93
CA GLY A 251 7.75 32.79 -2.58
C GLY A 251 7.45 32.11 -3.92
N GLY A 252 8.48 31.70 -4.67
CA GLY A 252 8.32 30.88 -5.89
C GLY A 252 7.79 29.48 -5.58
N ILE A 253 8.31 28.84 -4.53
CA ILE A 253 7.89 27.52 -4.05
C ILE A 253 6.48 27.57 -3.49
N THR A 254 6.12 28.63 -2.76
CA THR A 254 4.74 28.85 -2.28
C THR A 254 3.74 28.86 -3.43
N LYS A 255 4.08 29.54 -4.55
CA LYS A 255 3.23 29.58 -5.74
C LYS A 255 3.16 28.23 -6.45
N ALA A 256 4.28 27.51 -6.56
CA ALA A 256 4.35 26.23 -7.25
C ALA A 256 3.65 25.09 -6.48
N SER A 257 3.81 25.05 -5.15
CA SER A 257 3.21 24.02 -4.29
C SER A 257 1.75 24.32 -3.91
N GLY A 258 1.36 25.60 -3.93
CA GLY A 258 0.07 26.05 -3.38
C GLY A 258 -0.02 26.03 -1.84
N VAL A 259 1.08 25.69 -1.16
CA VAL A 259 1.13 25.54 0.30
C VAL A 259 1.49 26.86 0.97
N LYS A 260 0.57 27.44 1.74
CA LYS A 260 0.82 28.70 2.46
C LYS A 260 1.50 28.43 3.80
N LEU A 261 2.17 29.45 4.33
CA LEU A 261 2.79 29.39 5.66
C LEU A 261 1.78 28.98 6.76
N GLN A 262 0.53 29.41 6.65
CA GLN A 262 -0.52 29.03 7.60
C GLN A 262 -0.86 27.54 7.55
N ASP A 263 -0.84 26.93 6.36
CA ASP A 263 -1.09 25.50 6.20
C ASP A 263 0.05 24.69 6.83
N LEU A 264 1.29 25.17 6.67
CA LEU A 264 2.46 24.59 7.33
C LEU A 264 2.38 24.72 8.86
N ARG A 265 1.91 25.85 9.40
CA ARG A 265 1.64 26.00 10.84
C ARG A 265 0.61 25.00 11.35
N ASN A 266 -0.47 24.77 10.60
CA ASN A 266 -1.46 23.75 10.96
C ASN A 266 -0.83 22.34 10.97
N CYS A 267 0.09 22.06 10.03
CA CYS A 267 0.87 20.81 10.03
C CYS A 267 1.75 20.67 11.28
N VAL A 268 2.32 21.76 11.79
CA VAL A 268 3.08 21.74 13.06
C VAL A 268 2.19 21.37 14.24
N VAL A 269 0.97 21.91 14.33
CA VAL A 269 0.03 21.57 15.41
C VAL A 269 -0.25 20.06 15.45
N TRP A 270 -0.54 19.46 14.30
CA TRP A 270 -0.71 18.01 14.21
C TRP A 270 0.56 17.24 14.61
N ALA A 271 1.73 17.64 14.09
CA ALA A 271 2.99 16.98 14.40
C ALA A 271 3.35 17.07 15.89
N ASP A 272 3.01 18.18 16.56
CA ASP A 272 3.16 18.32 18.00
C ASP A 272 2.21 17.40 18.78
N CYS A 273 0.94 17.26 18.36
CA CYS A 273 0.03 16.29 18.97
C CYS A 273 0.54 14.84 18.84
N VAL A 274 1.11 14.48 17.68
CA VAL A 274 1.75 13.16 17.47
C VAL A 274 2.96 13.02 18.40
N ARG A 275 3.83 14.02 18.47
CA ARG A 275 5.04 14.03 19.30
C ARG A 275 4.71 13.90 20.78
N GLU A 276 3.76 14.67 21.28
CA GLU A 276 3.29 14.63 22.67
C GLU A 276 2.74 13.25 23.01
N SER A 277 1.88 12.69 22.14
CA SER A 277 1.28 11.38 22.35
C SER A 277 2.31 10.24 22.30
N ARG A 278 3.34 10.38 21.46
CA ARG A 278 4.48 9.47 21.38
C ARG A 278 5.38 9.56 22.61
N ASN A 279 5.52 10.74 23.22
CA ASN A 279 6.44 10.94 24.35
C ASN A 279 6.11 10.06 25.56
N SER A 280 4.92 9.46 25.62
CA SER A 280 4.57 8.40 26.58
C SER A 280 5.46 7.15 26.53
N ILE A 281 6.33 7.02 25.52
CA ILE A 281 7.41 6.02 25.48
C ILE A 281 8.48 6.32 26.54
N HIS A 282 8.68 7.59 26.89
CA HIS A 282 9.67 8.00 27.88
C HIS A 282 9.13 7.78 29.30
N TYR A 283 9.99 7.20 30.15
CA TYR A 283 9.66 6.97 31.55
C TYR A 283 9.26 8.27 32.26
N GLY A 284 8.11 8.26 32.93
CA GLY A 284 7.57 9.41 33.66
C GLY A 284 6.82 10.44 32.81
N ALA A 285 6.71 10.25 31.49
CA ALA A 285 5.90 11.11 30.63
C ALA A 285 4.48 10.54 30.52
N GLU A 286 3.51 11.15 31.18
CA GLU A 286 2.10 10.84 30.99
C GLU A 286 1.51 11.76 29.90
N PRO A 287 0.79 11.20 28.91
CA PRO A 287 0.12 12.04 27.93
C PRO A 287 -1.07 12.75 28.58
N ALA A 288 -1.38 13.98 28.16
CA ALA A 288 -2.54 14.71 28.66
C ALA A 288 -3.88 13.97 28.48
N MET A 289 -3.94 13.09 27.48
CA MET A 289 -5.03 12.16 27.23
C MET A 289 -4.45 10.78 26.91
N SER A 290 -5.04 9.73 27.48
CA SER A 290 -4.62 8.35 27.22
C SER A 290 -4.61 8.04 25.72
N ASN A 291 -3.66 7.20 25.29
CA ASN A 291 -3.55 6.78 23.90
C ASN A 291 -4.61 5.71 23.60
N SER A 292 -5.85 6.14 23.34
CA SER A 292 -6.98 5.29 22.95
C SER A 292 -7.05 5.06 21.44
N TYR A 293 -7.90 4.13 21.02
CA TYR A 293 -8.18 3.89 19.60
C TYR A 293 -8.63 5.17 18.88
N GLU A 294 -9.57 5.92 19.46
CA GLU A 294 -10.15 7.13 18.86
C GLU A 294 -9.10 8.22 18.67
N LYS A 295 -8.28 8.46 19.71
CA LYS A 295 -7.19 9.44 19.66
C LYS A 295 -6.16 9.07 18.59
N VAL A 296 -5.67 7.83 18.61
CA VAL A 296 -4.64 7.38 17.66
C VAL A 296 -5.18 7.31 16.24
N SER A 297 -6.43 6.86 16.04
CA SER A 297 -7.10 6.87 14.74
C SER A 297 -7.23 8.27 14.19
N THR A 298 -7.61 9.25 15.02
CA THR A 298 -7.72 10.66 14.62
C THR A 298 -6.37 11.22 14.18
N LEU A 299 -5.30 10.94 14.93
CA LEU A 299 -3.95 11.37 14.57
C LEU A 299 -3.45 10.73 13.28
N LEU A 300 -3.77 9.45 13.07
CA LEU A 300 -3.40 8.70 11.87
C LEU A 300 -4.16 9.21 10.64
N ILE A 301 -5.48 9.40 10.73
CA ILE A 301 -6.29 10.03 9.66
C ILE A 301 -5.79 11.44 9.36
N GLY A 302 -5.44 12.21 10.39
CA GLY A 302 -4.86 13.55 10.24
C GLY A 302 -3.53 13.55 9.48
N ALA A 303 -2.79 12.44 9.45
CA ALA A 303 -1.53 12.38 8.71
C ALA A 303 -1.72 12.54 7.20
N VAL A 304 -2.86 12.12 6.64
CA VAL A 304 -3.13 12.18 5.20
C VAL A 304 -3.00 13.59 4.64
N PRO A 305 -3.78 14.60 5.09
CA PRO A 305 -3.65 15.96 4.56
C PRO A 305 -2.28 16.59 4.87
N HIS A 306 -1.67 16.28 6.02
CA HIS A 306 -0.42 16.90 6.46
C HIS A 306 0.82 16.37 5.72
N ILE A 307 0.91 15.05 5.52
CA ILE A 307 1.99 14.45 4.75
C ILE A 307 1.87 14.82 3.26
N ARG A 308 0.64 14.95 2.74
CA ARG A 308 0.41 15.47 1.39
C ARG A 308 0.95 16.87 1.18
N LEU A 309 0.68 17.73 2.15
CA LEU A 309 1.16 19.11 2.13
C LEU A 309 2.69 19.17 2.12
N LEU A 310 3.34 18.40 3.00
CA LEU A 310 4.82 18.32 3.06
C LEU A 310 5.41 17.77 1.76
N ALA A 311 4.79 16.74 1.19
CA ALA A 311 5.21 16.15 -0.08
C ALA A 311 5.09 17.14 -1.26
N ALA A 312 3.98 17.88 -1.34
CA ALA A 312 3.79 18.92 -2.36
C ALA A 312 4.84 20.02 -2.26
N LEU A 313 5.20 20.43 -1.03
CA LEU A 313 6.26 21.41 -0.80
C LEU A 313 7.64 20.88 -1.21
N THR A 314 7.92 19.61 -0.86
CA THR A 314 9.15 18.91 -1.23
C THR A 314 9.31 18.80 -2.74
N GLU A 315 8.25 18.41 -3.45
CA GLU A 315 8.25 18.27 -4.90
C GLU A 315 8.46 19.63 -5.58
N ALA A 316 7.78 20.67 -5.11
CA ALA A 316 7.98 22.02 -5.63
C ALA A 316 9.41 22.51 -5.43
N ALA A 317 10.02 22.27 -4.26
CA ALA A 317 11.41 22.62 -4.02
C ALA A 317 12.36 21.85 -4.96
N ARG A 318 12.21 20.53 -5.10
CA ARG A 318 13.04 19.71 -6.01
C ARG A 318 12.93 20.07 -7.49
N LYS A 319 11.81 20.67 -7.92
CA LYS A 319 11.67 21.17 -9.30
C LYS A 319 12.37 22.52 -9.52
N ASN A 320 12.72 23.23 -8.45
CA ASN A 320 13.38 24.53 -8.48
C ASN A 320 14.86 24.46 -8.05
N SER A 321 15.39 23.26 -7.76
CA SER A 321 16.81 22.99 -7.50
C SER A 321 17.61 22.78 -8.77
#